data_AF-A0A816HWN1-F1
#
_entry.id   AF-A0A816HWN1-F1
#
_cell.length_a   1.000
_cell.length_b   1.000
_cell.length_c   1.000
_cell.angle_alpha   90.00
_cell.angle_beta   90.00
_cell.angle_gamma   90.00
#
_symmetry.space_group_name_H-M   'P 1'
#
loop_
_entity.id
_entity.type
_entity.pdbx_description
1 polymer ?
#
loop_
_entity_poly.entity_id
_entity_poly.type
_entity_poly.pdbx_seq_one_letter_code
_entity_poly.pdbx_strand_id
1 'polypeptide(L)'
;LEGTTNPRESIPLTTLTDNLEATKEGILYCKTVLKDGRRAPDRSWRGAWAVLRRGALFLGKEKKHGLLIPLSCDSFPINLQNADVELASDYIKKPRVFKVTTSNQSEFLFQAPDIQSLNEWLDVINDNCLQSDSLQDNNEMKDETK
;
A
#
# COMPACT_ATOMS: atom_id res chain seq x y z
N LEU A 1 -30.32 34.47 -17.48
CA LEU A 1 -29.21 33.52 -17.77
C LEU A 1 -28.60 33.16 -16.43
N GLU A 2 -29.26 32.28 -15.68
CA GLU A 2 -28.77 31.85 -14.36
C GLU A 2 -27.99 30.54 -14.54
N GLY A 3 -26.70 30.60 -14.20
CA GLY A 3 -25.77 29.49 -14.30
C GLY A 3 -25.97 28.50 -13.16
N THR A 4 -26.60 27.39 -13.49
CA THR A 4 -26.40 26.01 -13.02
C THR A 4 -25.64 25.81 -11.70
N THR A 5 -26.38 25.36 -10.67
CA THR A 5 -25.87 24.65 -9.50
C THR A 5 -25.64 23.16 -9.82
N ASN A 6 -24.42 22.67 -9.49
CA ASN A 6 -23.93 21.32 -9.10
C ASN A 6 -24.73 20.05 -9.50
N PRO A 7 -24.07 18.92 -9.85
CA PRO A 7 -23.30 18.16 -8.85
C PRO A 7 -22.16 17.23 -9.37
N ARG A 8 -21.13 17.05 -8.53
CA ARG A 8 -20.16 15.92 -8.43
C ARG A 8 -18.73 16.43 -8.28
N GLU A 9 -18.47 17.03 -7.12
CA GLU A 9 -17.12 16.92 -6.58
C GLU A 9 -16.95 15.45 -6.18
N SER A 10 -16.23 14.73 -7.02
CA SER A 10 -15.61 13.47 -6.64
C SER A 10 -14.68 13.82 -5.49
N ILE A 11 -15.14 13.55 -4.28
CA ILE A 11 -14.30 13.67 -3.09
C ILE A 11 -13.07 12.80 -3.39
N PRO A 12 -11.87 13.36 -3.55
CA PRO A 12 -10.69 12.54 -3.76
C PRO A 12 -10.58 11.64 -2.54
N LEU A 13 -10.35 10.34 -2.75
CA LEU A 13 -10.23 9.29 -1.71
C LEU A 13 -9.22 9.63 -0.58
N THR A 14 -8.51 10.74 -0.71
CA THR A 14 -7.49 11.24 0.21
C THR A 14 -7.96 12.25 1.24
N THR A 15 -9.19 12.79 1.19
CA THR A 15 -9.68 13.68 2.27
C THR A 15 -10.11 12.92 3.54
N LEU A 16 -10.41 11.62 3.47
CA LEU A 16 -10.86 10.87 4.66
C LEU A 16 -9.74 10.20 5.46
N THR A 17 -8.50 10.31 5.01
CA THR A 17 -7.37 9.73 5.73
C THR A 17 -6.42 10.76 6.32
N ASP A 18 -6.53 12.07 6.17
CA ASP A 18 -5.42 13.00 6.52
C ASP A 18 -4.89 13.07 7.99
N ASN A 19 -5.49 12.40 8.98
CA ASN A 19 -5.12 12.56 10.40
C ASN A 19 -4.24 11.46 11.02
N LEU A 20 -3.50 10.66 10.25
CA LEU A 20 -2.57 9.70 10.84
C LEU A 20 -1.23 9.70 10.11
N GLU A 21 -0.18 9.68 10.91
CA GLU A 21 1.20 9.70 10.44
C GLU A 21 1.52 8.50 9.55
N ALA A 22 2.28 8.73 8.48
CA ALA A 22 2.76 7.66 7.63
C ALA A 22 3.94 6.96 8.31
N THR A 23 3.93 5.62 8.34
CA THR A 23 5.07 4.83 8.85
C THR A 23 6.31 5.04 7.98
N LYS A 24 6.10 5.15 6.67
CA LYS A 24 7.12 5.48 5.69
C LYS A 24 6.47 6.11 4.47
N GLU A 25 7.15 7.06 3.86
CA GLU A 25 6.80 7.58 2.54
C GLU A 25 8.03 7.81 1.68
N GLY A 26 7.85 7.78 0.36
CA GLY A 26 8.96 8.02 -0.57
C GLY A 26 8.66 7.61 -2.00
N ILE A 27 9.62 7.87 -2.89
CA ILE A 27 9.51 7.52 -4.31
C ILE A 27 9.71 6.02 -4.51
N LEU A 28 8.79 5.40 -5.25
CA LEU A 28 8.90 4.05 -5.79
C LEU A 28 8.51 4.05 -7.26
N TYR A 29 9.11 3.18 -8.06
CA TYR A 29 8.49 2.78 -9.33
C TYR A 29 7.70 1.51 -9.08
N CYS A 30 6.45 1.47 -9.49
CA CYS A 30 5.55 0.33 -9.32
C CYS A 30 5.21 -0.30 -10.67
N LYS A 31 5.17 -1.63 -10.70
CA LYS A 31 4.64 -2.41 -11.80
C LYS A 31 3.67 -3.44 -11.23
N THR A 32 2.42 -3.40 -11.69
CA THR A 32 1.44 -4.46 -11.40
C THR A 32 1.71 -5.65 -12.32
N VAL A 33 1.84 -6.85 -11.75
CA VAL A 33 2.05 -8.11 -12.47
C VAL A 33 0.73 -8.88 -12.55
N LEU A 34 0.10 -9.10 -11.40
CA LEU A 34 -1.24 -9.67 -11.25
C LEU A 34 -2.17 -8.68 -10.56
N LYS A 35 -3.43 -8.65 -10.99
CA LYS A 35 -4.55 -7.95 -10.35
C LYS A 35 -5.64 -9.00 -10.12
N ASP A 36 -5.97 -9.25 -8.86
CA ASP A 36 -6.97 -10.24 -8.43
C ASP A 36 -6.71 -11.63 -9.04
N GLY A 37 -5.46 -12.11 -8.99
CA GLY A 37 -5.03 -13.40 -9.55
C GLY A 37 -4.93 -13.45 -11.07
N ARG A 38 -5.28 -12.37 -11.78
CA ARG A 38 -5.22 -12.30 -13.25
C ARG A 38 -4.09 -11.40 -13.72
N ARG A 39 -3.52 -11.71 -14.88
CA ARG A 39 -2.50 -10.85 -15.50
C ARG A 39 -3.03 -9.43 -15.66
N ALA A 40 -2.32 -8.45 -15.11
CA ALA A 40 -2.74 -7.07 -15.20
C ALA A 40 -2.78 -6.61 -16.67
N PRO A 41 -3.78 -5.80 -17.07
CA PRO A 41 -3.93 -5.32 -18.45
C PRO A 41 -2.79 -4.36 -18.84
N ASP A 42 -2.40 -3.49 -17.91
CA ASP A 42 -1.19 -2.66 -18.01
C ASP A 42 -0.14 -3.16 -17.00
N ARG A 43 1.06 -3.44 -17.52
CA ARG A 43 2.22 -3.98 -16.77
C ARG A 43 3.44 -3.09 -16.96
N SER A 44 3.22 -1.83 -17.30
CA SER A 44 4.24 -0.81 -17.42
C SER A 44 4.70 -0.35 -16.04
N TRP A 45 5.97 0.05 -15.95
CA TRP A 45 6.48 0.69 -14.75
C TRP A 45 5.96 2.13 -14.66
N ARG A 46 5.47 2.52 -13.48
CA ARG A 46 4.98 3.88 -13.20
C ARG A 46 5.69 4.43 -11.96
N GLY A 47 6.21 5.65 -12.05
CA GLY A 47 6.74 6.37 -10.90
C GLY A 47 5.61 6.82 -9.98
N ALA A 48 5.79 6.67 -8.67
CA ALA A 48 4.80 6.99 -7.67
C ALA A 48 5.44 7.53 -6.40
N TRP A 49 4.76 8.45 -5.72
CA TRP A 49 4.95 8.68 -4.30
C TRP A 49 4.15 7.62 -3.55
N ALA A 50 4.85 6.78 -2.79
CA ALA A 50 4.27 5.74 -1.97
C ALA A 50 4.15 6.20 -0.52
N VAL A 51 3.02 5.91 0.11
CA VAL A 51 2.75 6.21 1.53
C VAL A 51 2.26 4.94 2.20
N LEU A 52 3.00 4.44 3.18
CA LEU A 52 2.58 3.30 4.00
C LEU A 52 1.88 3.78 5.26
N ARG A 53 0.70 3.24 5.52
CA ARG A 53 -0.06 3.54 6.73
C ARG A 53 -1.07 2.46 7.08
N ARG A 54 -1.13 2.05 8.35
CA ARG A 54 -2.09 1.07 8.91
C ARG A 54 -2.20 -0.20 8.06
N GLY A 55 -1.07 -0.80 7.66
CA GLY A 55 -1.10 -2.02 6.84
C GLY A 55 -1.64 -1.82 5.42
N ALA A 56 -1.65 -0.58 4.90
CA ALA A 56 -2.02 -0.31 3.51
C ALA A 56 -1.00 0.63 2.85
N LEU A 57 -0.67 0.33 1.59
CA LEU A 57 0.25 1.13 0.78
C LEU A 57 -0.55 1.94 -0.24
N PHE A 58 -0.45 3.27 -0.14
CA PHE A 58 -1.11 4.21 -1.03
C PHE A 58 -0.12 4.69 -2.09
N LEU A 59 -0.53 4.70 -3.36
CA LEU A 59 0.30 5.15 -4.47
C LEU A 59 -0.32 6.38 -5.13
N GLY A 60 0.46 7.46 -5.19
CA GLY A 60 0.08 8.70 -5.84
C GLY A 60 1.11 9.16 -6.87
N LYS A 61 0.69 10.05 -7.75
CA LYS A 61 1.58 10.71 -8.72
C LYS A 61 2.60 11.60 -8.00
N GLU A 62 2.14 12.36 -7.01
CA GLU A 62 2.95 13.26 -6.20
C GLU A 62 2.21 13.58 -4.89
N LYS A 63 2.95 14.16 -3.93
CA LYS A 63 2.38 14.74 -2.70
C LYS A 63 2.38 16.26 -2.84
N LYS A 64 1.20 16.88 -2.86
CA LYS A 64 1.03 18.32 -3.03
C LYS A 64 0.24 18.90 -1.85
N HIS A 65 0.82 19.88 -1.16
CA HIS A 65 0.22 20.49 0.04
C HIS A 65 -0.18 19.45 1.12
N GLY A 66 0.62 18.41 1.32
CA GLY A 66 0.32 17.32 2.26
C GLY A 66 -0.57 16.21 1.68
N LEU A 67 -1.30 16.48 0.60
CA LEU A 67 -2.22 15.53 -0.02
C LEU A 67 -1.54 14.65 -1.06
N LEU A 68 -1.79 13.34 -0.97
CA LEU A 68 -1.40 12.40 -2.02
C LEU A 68 -2.37 12.51 -3.20
N ILE A 69 -1.85 12.78 -4.40
CA ILE A 69 -2.65 12.81 -5.62
C ILE A 69 -2.68 11.40 -6.21
N PRO A 70 -3.83 10.70 -6.32
CA PRO A 70 -3.89 9.32 -6.82
C PRO A 70 -3.27 9.16 -8.21
N LEU A 71 -2.65 8.01 -8.49
CA LEU A 71 -2.07 7.71 -9.81
C LEU A 71 -3.11 7.60 -10.93
N SER A 72 -4.32 7.18 -10.59
CA SER A 72 -5.47 7.04 -11.47
C SER A 72 -6.76 7.07 -10.67
N CYS A 73 -7.90 7.27 -11.35
CA CYS A 73 -9.22 7.32 -10.71
C CYS A 73 -9.60 6.00 -10.01
N ASP A 74 -9.06 4.87 -10.50
CA ASP A 74 -9.22 3.53 -9.94
C ASP A 74 -8.07 3.12 -9.01
N SER A 75 -7.23 4.06 -8.58
CA SER A 75 -6.10 3.78 -7.70
C SER A 75 -6.58 3.56 -6.27
N PHE A 76 -6.80 2.30 -5.91
CA PHE A 76 -7.11 1.88 -4.55
C PHE A 76 -5.83 1.63 -3.74
N PRO A 77 -5.87 1.78 -2.40
CA PRO A 77 -4.77 1.34 -1.55
C PRO A 77 -4.51 -0.15 -1.73
N ILE A 78 -3.23 -0.52 -1.70
CA ILE A 78 -2.79 -1.92 -1.69
C ILE A 78 -2.88 -2.40 -0.25
N ASN A 79 -3.80 -3.31 0.04
CA ASN A 79 -3.93 -3.91 1.37
C ASN A 79 -2.78 -4.89 1.61
N LEU A 80 -2.00 -4.66 2.66
CA LEU A 80 -0.85 -5.47 3.04
C LEU A 80 -1.18 -6.53 4.08
N GLN A 81 -2.41 -6.57 4.60
CA GLN A 81 -2.84 -7.63 5.52
C GLN A 81 -2.70 -9.00 4.87
N ASN A 82 -1.93 -9.87 5.52
CA ASN A 82 -1.58 -11.20 5.01
C ASN A 82 -0.92 -11.16 3.62
N ALA A 83 -0.24 -10.05 3.30
CA ALA A 83 0.59 -9.99 2.10
C ALA A 83 1.95 -10.63 2.38
N ASP A 84 2.52 -11.22 1.33
CA ASP A 84 3.89 -11.70 1.29
C ASP A 84 4.78 -10.64 0.64
N VAL A 85 5.97 -10.43 1.21
CA VAL A 85 6.90 -9.39 0.80
C VAL A 85 8.29 -9.98 0.72
N GLU A 86 8.91 -9.90 -0.45
CA GLU A 86 10.23 -10.49 -0.66
C GLU A 86 11.11 -9.66 -1.59
N LEU A 87 12.42 -9.86 -1.47
CA LEU A 87 13.37 -9.35 -2.45
C LEU A 87 13.17 -10.08 -3.78
N ALA A 88 12.93 -9.33 -4.86
CA ALA A 88 12.75 -9.89 -6.20
C ALA A 88 14.11 -10.22 -6.84
N SER A 89 14.82 -11.19 -6.25
CA SER A 89 16.16 -11.62 -6.65
C SER A 89 16.22 -12.22 -8.06
N ASP A 90 15.10 -12.77 -8.53
CA ASP A 90 14.91 -13.30 -9.87
C ASP A 90 14.63 -12.21 -10.93
N TYR A 91 14.31 -10.98 -10.50
CA TYR A 91 14.00 -9.87 -11.39
C TYR A 91 15.26 -9.15 -11.90
N ILE A 92 15.94 -9.76 -12.88
CA ILE A 92 17.20 -9.23 -13.42
C ILE A 92 17.09 -7.95 -14.26
N LYS A 93 15.87 -7.51 -14.60
CA LYS A 93 15.67 -6.38 -15.54
C LYS A 93 15.87 -5.01 -14.89
N LYS A 94 15.69 -4.91 -13.57
CA LYS A 94 15.92 -3.68 -12.81
C LYS A 94 16.54 -4.05 -11.46
N PRO A 95 17.54 -3.29 -10.99
CA PRO A 95 18.09 -3.49 -9.67
C PRO A 95 17.14 -2.94 -8.60
N ARG A 96 17.31 -3.44 -7.36
CA ARG A 96 16.64 -2.94 -6.15
C ARG A 96 15.11 -3.06 -6.23
N VAL A 97 14.67 -4.25 -6.64
CA VAL A 97 13.25 -4.56 -6.77
C VAL A 97 12.83 -5.48 -5.65
N PHE A 98 11.72 -5.16 -5.00
CA PHE A 98 11.01 -6.06 -4.10
C PHE A 98 9.63 -6.39 -4.68
N LYS A 99 9.09 -7.54 -4.30
CA LYS A 99 7.77 -8.02 -4.69
C LYS A 99 6.84 -7.97 -3.49
N VAL A 100 5.60 -7.58 -3.74
CA VAL A 100 4.49 -7.68 -2.78
C VAL A 100 3.38 -8.51 -3.42
N THR A 101 2.99 -9.58 -2.75
CA THR A 101 1.87 -10.44 -3.14
C THR A 101 0.78 -10.32 -2.09
N THR A 102 -0.34 -9.69 -2.43
CA THR A 102 -1.44 -9.47 -1.49
C THR A 102 -2.35 -10.69 -1.37
N SER A 103 -3.15 -10.76 -0.30
CA SER A 103 -4.07 -11.88 0.00
C SER A 103 -5.13 -12.13 -1.09
N ASN A 104 -5.48 -11.13 -1.89
CA ASN A 104 -6.32 -11.28 -3.08
C ASN A 104 -5.55 -11.74 -4.34
N GLN A 105 -4.34 -12.27 -4.19
CA GLN A 105 -3.49 -12.75 -5.29
C GLN A 105 -3.11 -11.64 -6.30
N SER A 106 -3.05 -10.38 -5.87
CA SER A 106 -2.44 -9.33 -6.68
C SER A 106 -0.95 -9.30 -6.43
N GLU A 107 -0.17 -9.09 -7.48
CA GLU A 107 1.30 -9.09 -7.42
C GLU A 107 1.82 -7.76 -7.94
N PHE A 108 2.72 -7.16 -7.18
CA PHE A 108 3.33 -5.88 -7.49
C PHE A 108 4.85 -6.00 -7.38
N LEU A 109 5.56 -5.39 -8.32
CA LEU A 109 6.99 -5.18 -8.25
C LEU A 109 7.25 -3.69 -7.99
N PHE A 110 8.10 -3.42 -7.00
CA PHE A 110 8.48 -2.07 -6.62
C PHE A 110 9.98 -1.88 -6.72
N GLN A 111 10.41 -0.83 -7.41
CA GLN A 111 11.80 -0.45 -7.51
C GLN A 111 12.09 0.75 -6.59
N ALA A 112 13.07 0.58 -5.70
CA ALA A 112 13.58 1.64 -4.84
C ALA A 112 14.69 2.48 -5.53
N PRO A 113 14.88 3.75 -5.11
CA PRO A 113 15.90 4.64 -5.67
C PRO A 113 17.33 4.23 -5.29
N ASP A 114 17.51 3.49 -4.19
CA ASP A 114 18.79 3.00 -3.65
C ASP A 114 18.57 1.76 -2.76
N ILE A 115 19.67 1.12 -2.34
CA ILE A 115 19.65 -0.12 -1.54
C ILE A 115 19.14 0.15 -0.12
N GLN A 116 19.48 1.31 0.44
CA GLN A 116 19.02 1.68 1.77
C GLN A 116 17.49 1.78 1.80
N SER A 117 16.92 2.53 0.85
CA SER A 117 15.48 2.66 0.68
C SER A 117 14.80 1.31 0.45
N LEU A 118 15.42 0.42 -0.33
CA LEU A 118 14.91 -0.94 -0.56
C LEU A 118 14.77 -1.70 0.76
N ASN A 119 15.83 -1.76 1.55
CA ASN A 119 15.84 -2.47 2.83
C ASN A 119 14.82 -1.86 3.79
N GLU A 120 14.81 -0.53 3.91
CA GLU A 120 13.82 0.17 4.73
C GLU A 120 12.39 -0.13 4.30
N TRP A 121 12.10 -0.22 3.00
CA TRP A 121 10.77 -0.58 2.50
C TRP A 121 10.42 -2.04 2.79
N LEU A 122 11.35 -2.98 2.64
CA LEU A 122 11.15 -4.38 2.99
C LEU A 122 10.82 -4.52 4.48
N ASP A 123 11.62 -3.91 5.35
CA ASP A 123 11.46 -3.97 6.80
C ASP A 123 10.10 -3.42 7.25
N VAL A 124 9.77 -2.18 6.86
CA VAL A 124 8.51 -1.56 7.32
C VAL A 124 7.27 -2.22 6.75
N ILE A 125 7.31 -2.73 5.51
CA ILE A 125 6.15 -3.40 4.92
C ILE A 125 5.95 -4.74 5.61
N ASN A 126 7.02 -5.51 5.86
CA ASN A 126 6.96 -6.79 6.55
C ASN A 126 6.37 -6.64 7.97
N ASP A 127 6.80 -5.61 8.71
CA ASP A 127 6.25 -5.29 10.04
C ASP A 127 4.76 -4.91 9.99
N ASN A 128 4.30 -4.37 8.87
CA ASN A 128 2.90 -3.95 8.67
C ASN A 128 2.03 -5.03 8.01
N CYS A 129 2.61 -6.11 7.51
CA CYS A 129 1.87 -7.26 6.96
C CYS A 129 1.24 -8.14 8.05
N LEU A 130 1.81 -8.11 9.27
CA LEU A 130 1.49 -9.01 10.38
C LEU A 130 0.47 -8.47 11.39
N GLN A 131 -0.06 -7.25 11.22
CA GLN A 131 -0.95 -6.63 12.21
C GLN A 131 -2.42 -7.12 12.16
N SER A 132 -2.63 -8.42 11.97
CA SER A 132 -3.87 -9.09 12.34
C SER A 132 -3.56 -10.30 13.22
N ASP A 133 -3.07 -10.04 14.44
CA ASP A 133 -3.50 -10.73 15.67
C ASP A 133 -2.70 -10.28 16.89
N SER A 134 -3.37 -9.56 17.81
CA SER A 134 -3.09 -9.62 19.26
C SER A 134 -4.25 -9.01 20.05
N LEU A 135 -5.41 -9.68 20.01
CA LEU A 135 -6.19 -9.86 21.23
C LEU A 135 -5.82 -11.24 21.78
N GLN A 136 -4.76 -11.31 22.59
CA GLN A 136 -4.58 -12.44 23.48
C GLN A 136 -5.35 -12.16 24.77
N ASP A 137 -6.42 -12.96 24.93
CA ASP A 137 -7.15 -13.26 26.15
C ASP A 137 -6.28 -13.23 27.40
N ASN A 138 -6.72 -12.50 28.42
CA ASN A 138 -6.33 -12.69 29.82
C ASN A 138 -7.47 -12.22 30.75
N ASN A 139 -8.40 -13.12 31.08
CA ASN A 139 -8.81 -13.33 32.48
C ASN A 139 -9.68 -14.61 32.61
N GLU A 140 -8.95 -15.71 32.80
CA GLU A 140 -9.12 -16.64 33.94
C GLU A 140 -10.55 -16.89 34.44
N MET A 141 -11.14 -17.97 33.94
CA MET A 141 -12.23 -18.67 34.64
C MET A 141 -11.61 -19.88 35.34
N LYS A 142 -11.33 -19.75 36.64
CA LYS A 142 -11.16 -20.91 37.53
C LYS A 142 -11.85 -20.65 38.87
N ASP A 143 -12.77 -21.58 39.12
CA ASP A 143 -13.26 -22.08 40.41
C ASP A 143 -13.67 -21.08 41.49
N GLU A 144 -14.98 -21.06 41.78
CA GLU A 144 -15.43 -21.45 43.12
C GLU A 144 -16.86 -22.03 43.04
N THR A 145 -16.91 -23.37 43.02
CA THR A 145 -18.09 -24.11 43.48
C THR A 145 -17.89 -24.37 44.97
N LYS A 146 -18.59 -23.63 45.84
CA LYS A 146 -19.46 -24.15 46.92
C LYS A 146 -19.97 -23.01 47.82
#